data_AF-A0A1E2SKS6-F1
#
_entry.id   AF-A0A1E2SKS6-F1
#
_cell.length_a   1.000
_cell.length_b   1.000
_cell.length_c   1.000
_cell.angle_alpha   90.00
_cell.angle_beta   90.00
_cell.angle_gamma   90.00
#
_symmetry.space_group_name_H-M   'P 1'
#
loop_
_entity.id
_entity.type
_entity.pdbx_description
1 polymer ?
#
loop_
_entity_poly.entity_id
_entity_poly.type
_entity_poly.pdbx_seq_one_letter_code
_entity_poly.pdbx_strand_id
1 'polypeptide(L)'
;MFTTTVGLNPSKDAGTFCGHRVQVGYQVGTIGFESVEDSSGRNLWLFLTQGATGCEPSAADGGHCAGALDGKSEASVRIWKTWQAGRTYSLHVAAIAGRPGWWHASALDGSGGAETALGNLQFANGGTRLTPLRSVVEFPQLSDPGDQCTKLEDSDATFGPFQVDGKFFRYGSASAYSFACANKVLRLNGDGSAFLATHSKLKPATLLSKPNALAVSPSSPSGRRR
;
A
#
# COMPACT_ATOMS: atom_id res chain seq x y z
N MET A 1 -9.55 4.90 10.83
CA MET A 1 -8.17 5.44 10.69
C MET A 1 -7.21 4.28 10.53
N PHE A 2 -6.23 4.41 9.64
CA PHE A 2 -5.13 3.48 9.44
C PHE A 2 -3.81 4.20 9.70
N THR A 3 -2.75 3.48 10.05
CA THR A 3 -1.41 4.08 10.17
C THR A 3 -0.38 3.25 9.41
N THR A 4 0.53 3.95 8.73
CA THR A 4 1.67 3.37 8.00
C THR A 4 2.92 4.15 8.32
N THR A 5 3.94 3.48 8.85
CA THR A 5 5.31 3.98 8.94
C THR A 5 6.10 3.44 7.77
N VAL A 6 6.60 4.32 6.90
CA VAL A 6 7.47 3.91 5.79
C VAL A 6 8.89 3.85 6.35
N GLY A 7 9.49 2.67 6.44
CA GLY A 7 10.81 2.51 7.10
C GLY A 7 11.95 2.95 6.18
N LEU A 8 12.01 2.38 4.99
CA LEU A 8 12.96 2.64 3.92
C LEU A 8 12.22 3.36 2.80
N ASN A 9 12.89 4.34 2.19
CA ASN A 9 12.41 4.99 0.98
C ASN A 9 12.96 4.23 -0.23
N PRO A 10 12.23 3.26 -0.81
CA PRO A 10 12.66 2.64 -2.05
C PRO A 10 12.65 3.69 -3.17
N SER A 11 13.49 3.54 -4.18
CA SER A 11 13.53 4.48 -5.29
C SER A 11 12.21 4.50 -6.07
N LYS A 12 12.05 5.52 -6.91
CA LYS A 12 10.94 5.61 -7.85
C LYS A 12 10.83 4.42 -8.81
N ASP A 13 11.95 3.76 -9.11
CA ASP A 13 11.99 2.63 -10.03
C ASP A 13 11.50 1.33 -9.36
N ALA A 14 11.46 1.31 -8.03
CA ALA A 14 10.96 0.18 -7.27
C ALA A 14 9.44 0.02 -7.31
N GLY A 15 8.68 1.05 -7.70
CA GLY A 15 7.21 0.99 -7.80
C GLY A 15 6.48 0.46 -6.56
N THR A 16 7.10 0.54 -5.38
CA THR A 16 6.57 -0.13 -4.18
C THR A 16 5.34 0.62 -3.69
N PHE A 17 4.23 -0.11 -3.56
CA PHE A 17 3.02 0.41 -2.95
C PHE A 17 2.95 -0.04 -1.48
N CYS A 18 2.73 0.91 -0.57
CA CYS A 18 2.46 0.66 0.84
C CYS A 18 1.10 1.26 1.20
N GLY A 19 0.16 0.42 1.65
CA GLY A 19 -1.17 0.93 1.97
C GLY A 19 -2.10 -0.05 2.67
N HIS A 20 -3.38 0.29 2.66
CA HIS A 20 -4.45 -0.47 3.30
C HIS A 20 -5.59 -0.71 2.33
N ARG A 21 -6.01 -1.97 2.23
CA ARG A 21 -7.24 -2.35 1.57
C ARG A 21 -8.43 -2.15 2.50
N VAL A 22 -9.45 -1.54 1.93
CA VAL A 22 -10.72 -1.23 2.58
C VAL A 22 -11.86 -1.75 1.73
N GLN A 23 -13.02 -1.94 2.34
CA GLN A 23 -14.24 -2.31 1.66
C GLN A 23 -15.35 -1.35 2.06
N VAL A 24 -16.13 -0.91 1.09
CA VAL A 24 -17.33 -0.09 1.29
C VAL A 24 -18.47 -0.79 0.55
N GLY A 25 -19.43 -1.33 1.31
CA GLY A 25 -20.44 -2.23 0.74
C GLY A 25 -19.77 -3.48 0.15
N TYR A 26 -19.89 -3.68 -1.17
CA TYR A 26 -19.25 -4.79 -1.90
C TYR A 26 -18.00 -4.39 -2.68
N GLN A 27 -17.64 -3.10 -2.68
CA GLN A 27 -16.52 -2.60 -3.44
C GLN A 27 -15.26 -2.60 -2.59
N VAL A 28 -14.17 -3.09 -3.16
CA VAL A 28 -12.85 -3.07 -2.53
C VAL A 28 -12.08 -1.87 -3.08
N GLY A 29 -11.47 -1.13 -2.16
CA GLY A 29 -10.56 -0.05 -2.46
C GLY A 29 -9.27 -0.16 -1.68
N THR A 30 -8.36 0.75 -1.97
CA THR A 30 -7.05 0.84 -1.34
C THR A 30 -6.71 2.30 -1.10
N ILE A 31 -6.14 2.61 0.06
CA ILE A 31 -5.53 3.91 0.36
C ILE A 31 -4.07 3.69 0.72
N GLY A 32 -3.17 4.54 0.22
CA GLY A 32 -1.75 4.41 0.50
C GLY A 32 -0.90 5.29 -0.38
N PHE A 33 0.32 4.82 -0.61
CA PHE A 33 1.37 5.57 -1.26
C PHE A 33 2.17 4.65 -2.17
N GLU A 34 2.64 5.16 -3.31
CA GLU A 34 3.58 4.47 -4.20
C GLU A 34 4.91 5.21 -4.23
N SER A 35 6.01 4.47 -4.35
CA SER A 35 7.35 5.06 -4.40
C SER A 35 7.63 5.82 -5.71
N VAL A 36 6.79 5.68 -6.74
CA VAL A 36 6.92 6.43 -8.00
C VAL A 36 6.95 7.94 -7.75
N GLU A 37 7.74 8.65 -8.55
CA GLU A 37 7.97 10.08 -8.37
C GLU A 37 7.54 10.90 -9.59
N ASP A 38 7.06 12.13 -9.35
CA ASP A 38 6.90 13.14 -10.39
C ASP A 38 8.24 13.79 -10.78
N SER A 39 8.22 14.76 -11.71
CA SER A 39 9.42 15.50 -12.13
C SER A 39 10.09 16.30 -11.00
N SER A 40 9.42 16.46 -9.86
CA SER A 40 9.89 17.20 -8.69
C SER A 40 10.34 16.28 -7.55
N GLY A 41 10.38 14.95 -7.76
CA GLY A 41 10.77 13.98 -6.74
C GLY A 41 9.72 13.78 -5.65
N ARG A 42 8.44 14.10 -5.91
CA ARG A 42 7.34 13.86 -4.96
C ARG A 42 6.72 12.49 -5.24
N ASN A 43 6.36 11.77 -4.19
CA ASN A 43 5.78 10.43 -4.29
C ASN A 43 4.28 10.48 -4.57
N LEU A 44 3.73 9.40 -5.13
CA LEU A 44 2.30 9.32 -5.42
C LEU A 44 1.51 8.87 -4.19
N TRP A 45 0.53 9.67 -3.78
CA TRP A 45 -0.40 9.32 -2.70
C TRP A 45 -1.77 9.12 -3.32
N LEU A 46 -2.48 8.05 -2.96
CA LEU A 46 -3.71 7.69 -3.66
C LEU A 46 -4.75 7.02 -2.77
N PHE A 47 -6.00 7.20 -3.18
CA PHE A 47 -7.14 6.41 -2.77
C PHE A 47 -7.82 5.89 -4.03
N LEU A 48 -7.95 4.57 -4.15
CA LEU A 48 -8.51 3.88 -5.31
C LEU A 48 -9.67 2.98 -4.90
N THR A 49 -10.62 2.75 -5.80
CA THR A 49 -11.62 1.69 -5.65
C THR A 49 -12.00 1.11 -7.00
N GLN A 50 -12.41 -0.15 -6.98
CA GLN A 50 -13.17 -0.75 -8.07
C GLN A 50 -14.60 -0.20 -8.04
N GLY A 51 -15.19 0.01 -9.22
CA GLY A 51 -16.60 0.40 -9.34
C GLY A 51 -16.92 1.81 -8.84
N ALA A 52 -15.97 2.74 -8.91
CA ALA A 52 -16.27 4.15 -8.63
C ALA A 52 -17.14 4.73 -9.76
N THR A 53 -18.10 5.59 -9.40
CA THR A 53 -18.99 6.30 -10.33
C THR A 53 -18.75 7.81 -10.36
N GLY A 54 -17.88 8.31 -9.48
CA GLY A 54 -17.58 9.73 -9.35
C GLY A 54 -16.24 9.92 -8.67
N CYS A 55 -15.57 11.03 -8.99
CA CYS A 55 -14.24 11.34 -8.51
C CYS A 55 -14.04 12.86 -8.40
N GLU A 56 -13.54 13.32 -7.26
CA GLU A 56 -13.23 14.72 -6.97
C GLU A 56 -11.84 14.81 -6.34
N PRO A 57 -10.79 15.14 -7.10
CA PRO A 57 -9.45 15.18 -6.53
C PRO A 57 -9.29 16.41 -5.63
N SER A 58 -8.34 16.34 -4.69
CA SER A 58 -7.90 17.53 -3.97
C SER A 58 -7.32 18.56 -4.93
N ALA A 59 -7.58 19.85 -4.70
CA ALA A 59 -6.94 20.91 -5.47
C ALA A 59 -5.45 21.12 -5.07
N ALA A 60 -5.05 20.58 -3.92
CA ALA A 60 -3.68 20.66 -3.44
C ALA A 60 -2.77 19.64 -4.13
N ASP A 61 -1.46 19.90 -4.11
CA ASP A 61 -0.44 18.91 -4.41
C ASP A 61 -0.58 18.23 -5.80
N GLY A 62 -1.16 18.93 -6.79
CA GLY A 62 -1.35 18.42 -8.15
C GLY A 62 -2.39 17.31 -8.24
N GLY A 63 -3.45 17.41 -7.44
CA GLY A 63 -4.45 16.36 -7.36
C GLY A 63 -5.20 16.13 -8.67
N HIS A 64 -5.43 14.86 -8.99
CA HIS A 64 -6.13 14.44 -10.21
C HIS A 64 -6.87 13.12 -10.02
N CYS A 65 -7.85 12.89 -10.87
CA CYS A 65 -8.51 11.60 -11.02
C CYS A 65 -7.78 10.76 -12.07
N ALA A 66 -7.66 9.46 -11.83
CA ALA A 66 -7.09 8.52 -12.79
C ALA A 66 -7.88 7.20 -12.81
N GLY A 67 -7.90 6.55 -13.97
CA GLY A 67 -8.69 5.35 -14.24
C GLY A 67 -9.98 5.67 -15.00
N ALA A 68 -10.65 4.64 -15.52
CA ALA A 68 -11.91 4.84 -16.25
C ALA A 68 -13.08 5.01 -15.27
N LEU A 69 -13.90 6.03 -15.52
CA LEU A 69 -15.07 6.40 -14.73
C LEU A 69 -16.32 6.13 -15.56
N ASP A 70 -16.82 4.89 -15.50
CA ASP A 70 -18.10 4.44 -16.09
C ASP A 70 -18.55 3.11 -15.43
N GLY A 71 -18.27 2.94 -14.13
CA GLY A 71 -18.76 1.81 -13.32
C GLY A 71 -18.18 0.42 -13.62
N LYS A 72 -17.20 0.28 -14.52
CA LYS A 72 -16.60 -1.01 -14.93
C LYS A 72 -15.12 -1.22 -14.53
N SER A 73 -14.46 -0.18 -14.02
CA SER A 73 -13.00 -0.15 -13.85
C SER A 73 -12.58 0.49 -12.53
N GLU A 74 -11.31 0.33 -12.20
CA GLU A 74 -10.65 1.03 -11.09
C GLU A 74 -10.58 2.53 -11.37
N ALA A 75 -10.92 3.33 -10.36
CA ALA A 75 -10.69 4.77 -10.37
C ALA A 75 -10.02 5.19 -9.07
N SER A 76 -9.27 6.28 -9.13
CA SER A 76 -8.49 6.78 -8.02
C SER A 76 -8.44 8.31 -7.99
N VAL A 77 -8.45 8.87 -6.79
CA VAL A 77 -7.96 10.22 -6.52
C VAL A 77 -6.50 10.13 -6.12
N ARG A 78 -5.67 10.99 -6.69
CA ARG A 78 -4.22 10.98 -6.55
C ARG A 78 -3.71 12.38 -6.25
N ILE A 79 -2.64 12.48 -5.46
CA ILE A 79 -1.83 13.71 -5.30
C ILE A 79 -0.34 13.35 -5.34
N TRP A 80 0.51 14.35 -5.54
CA TRP A 80 1.96 14.21 -5.51
C TRP A 80 2.54 14.89 -4.27
N LYS A 81 3.05 14.10 -3.32
CA LYS A 81 3.60 14.59 -2.05
C LYS A 81 4.82 13.77 -1.62
N THR A 82 5.87 14.45 -1.18
CA THR A 82 7.05 13.78 -0.63
C THR A 82 6.71 13.16 0.72
N TRP A 83 6.96 11.85 0.87
CA TRP A 83 6.99 11.20 2.18
C TRP A 83 8.41 11.22 2.76
N GLN A 84 8.59 10.80 4.00
CA GLN A 84 9.90 10.65 4.63
C GLN A 84 10.04 9.26 5.23
N ALA A 85 11.19 8.62 5.00
CA ALA A 85 11.56 7.40 5.68
C ALA A 85 11.58 7.59 7.20
N GLY A 86 11.15 6.56 7.94
CA GLY A 86 10.95 6.57 9.38
C GLY A 86 9.71 7.33 9.86
N ARG A 87 8.94 7.97 8.97
CA ARG A 87 7.78 8.77 9.34
C ARG A 87 6.49 7.95 9.31
N THR A 88 5.64 8.18 10.31
CA THR A 88 4.32 7.55 10.42
C THR A 88 3.26 8.48 9.86
N TYR A 89 2.40 7.94 9.01
CA TYR A 89 1.28 8.62 8.41
C TYR A 89 -0.03 7.98 8.86
N SER A 90 -1.00 8.80 9.28
CA SER A 90 -2.37 8.35 9.55
C SER A 90 -3.22 8.55 8.30
N LEU A 91 -3.72 7.47 7.73
CA LEU A 91 -4.58 7.46 6.55
C LEU A 91 -6.05 7.38 6.98
N HIS A 92 -6.85 8.32 6.50
CA HIS A 92 -8.25 8.49 6.89
C HIS A 92 -9.14 8.24 5.68
N VAL A 93 -10.20 7.46 5.88
CA VAL A 93 -11.26 7.22 4.89
C VAL A 93 -12.58 7.36 5.64
N ALA A 94 -13.44 8.26 5.20
CA ALA A 94 -14.69 8.59 5.88
C ALA A 94 -15.82 8.90 4.91
N ALA A 95 -17.05 8.51 5.25
CA ALA A 95 -18.23 8.90 4.47
C ALA A 95 -18.46 10.41 4.60
N ILE A 96 -18.89 11.05 3.51
CA ILE A 96 -19.17 12.49 3.51
C ILE A 96 -20.62 12.74 3.92
N ALA A 97 -20.82 13.48 5.01
CA ALA A 97 -22.14 13.82 5.51
C ALA A 97 -22.98 14.52 4.43
N GLY A 98 -24.22 14.07 4.24
CA GLY A 98 -25.14 14.62 3.24
C GLY A 98 -24.84 14.22 1.78
N ARG A 99 -23.82 13.39 1.52
CA ARG A 99 -23.47 12.92 0.17
C ARG A 99 -23.42 11.39 0.10
N PRO A 100 -24.57 10.72 -0.09
CA PRO A 100 -24.63 9.25 -0.12
C PRO A 100 -23.65 8.64 -1.13
N GLY A 101 -22.89 7.64 -0.66
CA GLY A 101 -21.89 6.95 -1.46
C GLY A 101 -20.59 7.70 -1.70
N TRP A 102 -20.46 8.95 -1.27
CA TRP A 102 -19.21 9.69 -1.35
C TRP A 102 -18.35 9.44 -0.12
N TRP A 103 -17.07 9.16 -0.38
CA TRP A 103 -16.06 8.87 0.62
C TRP A 103 -14.88 9.79 0.42
N HIS A 104 -14.49 10.48 1.50
CA HIS A 104 -13.32 11.32 1.56
C HIS A 104 -12.10 10.49 1.99
N ALA A 105 -10.97 10.77 1.36
CA ALA A 105 -9.68 10.24 1.77
C ALA A 105 -8.68 11.35 2.05
N SER A 106 -7.96 11.21 3.16
CA SER A 106 -6.95 12.16 3.62
C SER A 106 -5.82 11.43 4.35
N ALA A 107 -4.73 12.15 4.56
CA ALA A 107 -3.53 11.65 5.21
C ALA A 107 -2.94 12.72 6.14
N LEU A 108 -2.67 12.33 7.38
CA LEU A 108 -2.05 13.18 8.40
C LEU A 108 -0.61 12.73 8.64
N ASP A 109 0.32 13.67 8.60
CA ASP A 109 1.72 13.45 8.95
C ASP A 109 1.88 13.38 10.49
N GLY A 110 2.40 12.27 10.99
CA GLY A 110 2.61 12.01 12.41
C GLY A 110 3.59 12.97 13.10
N SER A 111 4.32 13.81 12.37
CA SER A 111 5.12 14.89 12.96
C SER A 111 4.30 16.12 13.38
N GLY A 112 2.97 16.02 13.39
CA GLY A 112 2.08 17.14 13.70
C GLY A 112 1.81 18.06 12.49
N GLY A 113 1.95 17.55 11.27
CA GLY A 113 1.60 18.31 10.07
C GLY A 113 0.09 18.51 9.92
N ALA A 114 -0.32 19.37 8.98
CA ALA A 114 -1.73 19.49 8.61
C ALA A 114 -2.21 18.23 7.87
N GLU A 115 -3.48 17.89 8.06
CA GLU A 115 -4.13 16.84 7.29
C GLU A 115 -4.16 17.24 5.80
N THR A 116 -3.68 16.35 4.93
CA THR A 116 -3.66 16.54 3.49
C THR A 116 -4.80 15.73 2.87
N ALA A 117 -5.75 16.42 2.25
CA ALA A 117 -6.79 15.77 1.46
C ALA A 117 -6.20 15.12 0.20
N LEU A 118 -6.55 13.86 -0.06
CA LEU A 118 -6.29 13.18 -1.33
C LEU A 118 -7.40 13.50 -2.34
N GLY A 119 -8.65 13.45 -1.88
CA GLY A 119 -9.85 13.69 -2.67
C GLY A 119 -11.04 12.85 -2.21
N ASN A 120 -12.09 12.82 -3.02
CA ASN A 120 -13.31 12.05 -2.79
C ASN A 120 -13.57 11.07 -3.94
N LEU A 121 -14.07 9.89 -3.60
CA LEU A 121 -14.59 8.92 -4.57
C LEU A 121 -16.04 8.59 -4.25
N GLN A 122 -16.85 8.44 -5.29
CA GLN A 122 -18.22 7.94 -5.18
C GLN A 122 -18.27 6.45 -5.49
N PHE A 123 -18.77 5.66 -4.54
CA PHE A 123 -18.94 4.22 -4.66
C PHE A 123 -20.32 3.90 -5.21
N ALA A 124 -20.40 3.10 -6.28
CA ALA A 124 -21.66 2.80 -6.98
C ALA A 124 -22.81 2.34 -6.06
N ASN A 125 -22.49 1.51 -5.06
CA ASN A 125 -23.49 0.90 -4.18
C ASN A 125 -23.70 1.65 -2.87
N GLY A 126 -23.15 2.87 -2.74
CA GLY A 126 -23.52 3.78 -1.66
C GLY A 126 -23.26 3.29 -0.23
N GLY A 127 -22.38 2.28 -0.04
CA GLY A 127 -22.15 1.65 1.25
C GLY A 127 -21.87 2.68 2.34
N THR A 128 -22.47 2.50 3.52
CA THR A 128 -22.36 3.43 4.66
C THR A 128 -21.29 3.02 5.68
N ARG A 129 -20.74 1.82 5.53
CA ARG A 129 -19.79 1.24 6.46
C ARG A 129 -18.46 0.97 5.79
N LEU A 130 -17.40 1.50 6.39
CA LEU A 130 -16.03 1.14 6.04
C LEU A 130 -15.67 -0.15 6.76
N THR A 131 -15.33 -1.18 5.99
CA THR A 131 -14.80 -2.44 6.49
C THR A 131 -13.32 -2.52 6.09
N PRO A 132 -12.40 -2.24 7.01
CA PRO A 132 -10.97 -2.45 6.78
C PRO A 132 -10.70 -3.94 6.55
N LEU A 133 -9.88 -4.26 5.54
CA LEU A 133 -9.59 -5.65 5.17
C LEU A 133 -8.20 -6.07 5.62
N ARG A 134 -7.17 -5.41 5.08
CA ARG A 134 -5.77 -5.75 5.35
C ARG A 134 -4.84 -4.60 4.96
N SER A 135 -3.67 -4.54 5.55
CA SER A 135 -2.56 -3.76 5.01
C SER A 135 -1.84 -4.55 3.93
N VAL A 136 -1.28 -3.86 2.95
CA VAL A 136 -0.60 -4.48 1.81
C VAL A 136 0.70 -3.73 1.52
N VAL A 137 1.74 -4.51 1.20
CA VAL A 137 2.85 -4.03 0.38
C VAL A 137 2.72 -4.73 -0.95
N GLU A 138 2.57 -3.96 -2.03
CA GLU A 138 2.44 -4.47 -3.39
C GLU A 138 3.63 -4.00 -4.22
N PHE A 139 4.06 -4.84 -5.15
CA PHE A 139 5.15 -4.56 -6.08
C PHE A 139 4.59 -4.79 -7.49
N PRO A 140 3.89 -3.80 -8.08
CA PRO A 140 3.13 -3.96 -9.32
C PRO A 140 3.99 -4.48 -10.48
N GLN A 141 5.26 -4.09 -10.52
CA GLN A 141 6.24 -4.54 -11.51
C GLN A 141 6.54 -6.05 -11.47
N LEU A 142 6.16 -6.75 -10.39
CA LEU A 142 6.28 -8.21 -10.35
C LEU A 142 5.36 -8.93 -11.34
N SER A 143 4.38 -8.23 -11.91
CA SER A 143 3.57 -8.79 -13.00
C SER A 143 4.33 -8.91 -14.33
N ASP A 144 5.47 -8.23 -14.48
CA ASP A 144 6.35 -8.32 -15.66
C ASP A 144 7.58 -9.20 -15.35
N PRO A 145 7.69 -10.42 -15.92
CA PRO A 145 8.82 -11.33 -15.71
C PRO A 145 10.20 -10.73 -16.02
N GLY A 146 10.30 -9.77 -16.94
CA GLY A 146 11.57 -9.18 -17.37
C GLY A 146 12.17 -8.20 -16.35
N ASP A 147 11.33 -7.57 -15.54
CA ASP A 147 11.69 -6.51 -14.60
C ASP A 147 11.86 -7.00 -13.15
N GLN A 148 11.45 -8.24 -12.85
CA GLN A 148 11.25 -8.70 -11.48
C GLN A 148 12.48 -8.61 -10.58
N CYS A 149 13.72 -8.69 -11.09
CA CYS A 149 14.88 -8.86 -10.20
C CYS A 149 15.81 -7.65 -10.12
N THR A 150 15.86 -6.82 -11.15
CA THR A 150 16.76 -5.65 -11.21
C THR A 150 16.16 -4.43 -10.54
N LYS A 151 14.83 -4.30 -10.56
CA LYS A 151 14.09 -3.15 -10.00
C LYS A 151 13.56 -3.39 -8.58
N LEU A 152 13.69 -4.61 -8.04
CA LEU A 152 13.31 -4.89 -6.65
C LEU A 152 14.37 -4.34 -5.69
N GLU A 153 14.05 -3.20 -5.11
CA GLU A 153 14.83 -2.60 -4.04
C GLU A 153 14.39 -3.07 -2.66
N ASP A 154 15.24 -2.86 -1.66
CA ASP A 154 14.82 -3.13 -0.31
C ASP A 154 13.80 -2.08 0.12
N SER A 155 12.72 -2.51 0.71
CA SER A 155 11.66 -1.64 1.20
C SER A 155 11.09 -2.23 2.48
N ASP A 156 10.75 -1.39 3.44
CA ASP A 156 9.98 -1.82 4.60
C ASP A 156 8.91 -0.80 4.99
N ALA A 157 7.82 -1.32 5.52
CA ALA A 157 6.73 -0.54 6.08
C ALA A 157 6.23 -1.22 7.35
N THR A 158 5.89 -0.43 8.37
CA THR A 158 5.20 -0.92 9.56
C THR A 158 3.79 -0.37 9.55
N PHE A 159 2.81 -1.25 9.51
CA PHE A 159 1.42 -0.86 9.62
C PHE A 159 1.02 -0.84 11.09
N GLY A 160 0.32 0.18 11.55
CA GLY A 160 -0.29 0.21 12.89
C GLY A 160 -1.75 -0.30 12.87
N PRO A 161 -2.30 -0.70 14.02
CA PRO A 161 -3.59 -1.38 14.07
C PRO A 161 -4.65 -0.39 13.62
N PHE A 162 -5.55 -0.84 12.74
CA PHE A 162 -6.60 0.07 12.30
C PHE A 162 -7.70 0.17 13.37
N GLN A 163 -8.25 1.37 13.49
CA GLN A 163 -9.31 1.69 14.43
C GLN A 163 -10.61 1.97 13.69
N VAL A 164 -11.67 1.25 14.06
CA VAL A 164 -13.05 1.48 13.59
C VAL A 164 -13.94 1.60 14.82
N ASP A 165 -14.65 2.73 14.94
CA ASP A 165 -15.58 2.99 16.05
C ASP A 165 -14.93 2.77 17.43
N GLY A 166 -13.70 3.25 17.60
CA GLY A 166 -12.95 3.09 18.84
C GLY A 166 -12.27 1.73 19.03
N LYS A 167 -12.57 0.72 18.21
CA LYS A 167 -12.05 -0.66 18.34
C LYS A 167 -10.84 -0.90 17.47
N PHE A 168 -9.84 -1.59 18.01
CA PHE A 168 -8.64 -2.02 17.30
C PHE A 168 -8.80 -3.43 16.75
N PHE A 169 -8.29 -3.66 15.54
CA PHE A 169 -8.29 -4.96 14.90
C PHE A 169 -6.86 -5.36 14.50
N ARG A 170 -6.57 -6.66 14.58
CA ARG A 170 -5.26 -7.22 14.21
C ARG A 170 -5.19 -7.53 12.71
N TYR A 171 -3.99 -7.49 12.16
CA TYR A 171 -3.74 -7.71 10.73
C TYR A 171 -3.91 -9.18 10.33
N GLY A 172 -4.42 -9.39 9.13
CA GLY A 172 -4.16 -10.60 8.36
C GLY A 172 -3.07 -10.30 7.32
N SER A 173 -2.01 -11.11 7.27
CA SER A 173 -1.04 -11.08 6.19
C SER A 173 -1.47 -12.06 5.09
N ALA A 174 -1.35 -11.65 3.83
CA ALA A 174 -1.51 -12.53 2.68
C ALA A 174 -0.38 -12.24 1.71
N SER A 175 0.47 -13.22 1.45
CA SER A 175 1.50 -13.18 0.42
C SER A 175 1.02 -13.98 -0.79
N ALA A 176 0.76 -13.30 -1.91
CA ALA A 176 0.27 -13.92 -3.14
C ALA A 176 1.35 -14.11 -4.23
N TYR A 177 2.62 -13.84 -3.92
CA TYR A 177 3.68 -13.80 -4.92
C TYR A 177 4.57 -15.05 -4.86
N SER A 178 4.68 -15.75 -5.99
CA SER A 178 5.79 -16.66 -6.29
C SER A 178 6.90 -15.86 -6.95
N PHE A 179 7.99 -15.59 -6.23
CA PHE A 179 9.12 -14.82 -6.77
C PHE A 179 9.99 -15.69 -7.69
N ALA A 180 10.32 -15.19 -8.88
CA ALA A 180 11.35 -15.80 -9.73
C ALA A 180 12.78 -15.40 -9.31
N CYS A 181 12.92 -14.35 -8.50
CA CYS A 181 14.21 -13.81 -8.10
C CYS A 181 14.86 -14.62 -6.99
N ALA A 182 15.93 -15.34 -7.33
CA ALA A 182 16.79 -15.98 -6.35
C ALA A 182 17.35 -14.96 -5.34
N ASN A 183 17.45 -15.34 -4.06
CA ASN A 183 18.07 -14.55 -2.99
C ASN A 183 17.35 -13.25 -2.56
N LYS A 184 16.05 -13.13 -2.80
CA LYS A 184 15.20 -12.07 -2.20
C LYS A 184 14.22 -12.69 -1.23
N VAL A 185 13.98 -12.02 -0.10
CA VAL A 185 12.99 -12.44 0.91
C VAL A 185 11.97 -11.34 1.06
N LEU A 186 10.70 -11.66 0.78
CA LEU A 186 9.56 -10.89 1.24
C LEU A 186 9.09 -11.50 2.56
N ARG A 187 8.98 -10.68 3.61
CA ARG A 187 8.46 -11.10 4.91
C ARG A 187 7.40 -10.13 5.41
N LEU A 188 6.31 -10.69 5.91
CA LEU A 188 5.30 -9.99 6.69
C LEU A 188 5.33 -10.53 8.12
N ASN A 189 5.56 -9.65 9.08
CA ASN A 189 5.65 -9.98 10.50
C ASN A 189 4.29 -9.80 11.18
N GLY A 190 4.09 -10.50 12.31
CA GLY A 190 2.85 -10.41 13.08
C GLY A 190 2.59 -9.05 13.75
N ASP A 191 3.62 -8.19 13.82
CA ASP A 191 3.53 -6.81 14.31
C ASP A 191 3.13 -5.80 13.22
N GLY A 192 2.80 -6.28 12.00
CA GLY A 192 2.44 -5.44 10.88
C GLY A 192 3.64 -4.87 10.11
N SER A 193 4.88 -5.20 10.49
CA SER A 193 6.03 -4.86 9.66
C SER A 193 6.14 -5.77 8.43
N ALA A 194 6.42 -5.17 7.29
CA ALA A 194 6.61 -5.80 6.00
C ALA A 194 7.97 -5.40 5.47
N PHE A 195 8.77 -6.33 4.95
CA PHE A 195 10.01 -5.98 4.26
C PHE A 195 10.26 -6.85 3.04
N LEU A 196 10.82 -6.22 2.02
CA LEU A 196 11.51 -6.87 0.92
C LEU A 196 13.01 -6.61 1.13
N ALA A 197 13.82 -7.66 1.14
CA ALA A 197 15.26 -7.54 1.31
C ALA A 197 16.04 -8.53 0.45
N THR A 198 17.21 -8.10 -0.03
CA THR A 198 18.27 -9.03 -0.50
C THR A 198 18.80 -9.89 0.64
N HIS A 199 19.08 -11.16 0.35
CA HIS A 199 19.63 -12.11 1.32
C HIS A 199 20.93 -11.61 1.96
N SER A 200 21.76 -10.87 1.21
CA SER A 200 23.02 -10.26 1.68
C SER A 200 22.85 -9.16 2.72
N LYS A 201 21.67 -8.54 2.80
CA LYS A 201 21.37 -7.45 3.77
C LYS A 201 20.56 -7.91 4.96
N LEU A 202 20.09 -9.16 4.96
CA LEU A 202 19.49 -9.79 6.13
C LEU A 202 20.59 -10.04 7.18
N LYS A 203 20.79 -9.10 8.10
CA LYS A 203 21.64 -9.33 9.26
C LYS A 203 21.02 -10.48 10.09
N PRO A 204 21.79 -11.55 10.44
CA PRO A 204 21.26 -12.71 11.17
C PRO A 204 20.52 -12.36 12.47
N ALA A 205 20.99 -11.32 13.18
CA ALA A 205 20.40 -10.89 14.44
C ALA A 205 19.00 -10.26 14.31
N THR A 206 18.68 -9.64 13.17
CA THR A 206 17.37 -8.99 12.93
C THR A 206 16.31 -10.00 12.48
N LEU A 207 16.73 -11.13 11.88
CA LEU A 207 15.83 -12.22 11.50
C LEU A 207 15.41 -13.10 12.69
N LEU A 208 16.32 -13.32 13.64
CA LEU A 208 16.15 -14.27 14.76
C LEU A 208 15.40 -13.68 15.97
N SER A 209 15.25 -12.36 16.08
CA SER A 209 14.62 -11.70 17.24
C SER A 209 13.10 -11.58 17.16
N LYS A 210 12.46 -11.98 16.04
CA LYS A 210 11.00 -11.98 15.89
C LYS A 210 10.53 -13.35 15.37
N PRO A 211 9.87 -14.19 16.17
CA PRO A 211 9.39 -15.50 15.74
C PRO A 211 8.14 -15.29 14.86
N ASN A 212 8.25 -15.64 13.58
CA ASN A 212 7.18 -15.95 12.61
C ASN A 212 7.82 -15.83 11.22
N ALA A 213 8.41 -16.92 10.72
CA ALA A 213 9.03 -17.02 9.41
C ALA A 213 8.74 -18.41 8.80
N LEU A 214 8.26 -18.43 7.57
CA LEU A 214 8.22 -19.59 6.67
C LEU A 214 8.15 -19.03 5.24
N ALA A 215 8.72 -19.57 4.17
CA ALA A 215 9.74 -20.59 3.91
C ALA A 215 10.40 -20.19 2.57
N VAL A 216 11.69 -20.45 2.39
CA VAL A 216 12.31 -20.48 1.06
C VAL A 216 12.60 -21.94 0.74
N SER A 217 11.93 -22.49 -0.28
CA SER A 217 12.27 -23.81 -0.80
C SER A 217 13.53 -23.68 -1.65
N PRO A 218 14.59 -24.49 -1.42
CA PRO A 218 15.75 -24.47 -2.29
C PRO A 218 15.34 -24.93 -3.70
N SER A 219 15.85 -24.24 -4.73
CA SER A 219 15.70 -24.67 -6.13
C SER A 219 16.17 -26.11 -6.27
N SER A 220 15.34 -26.99 -6.83
CA SER A 220 15.73 -28.36 -7.12
C SER A 220 17.05 -28.36 -7.90
N PRO A 221 18.05 -29.17 -7.50
CA PRO A 221 19.29 -29.28 -8.27
C PRO A 221 18.94 -29.77 -9.67
N SER A 222 19.35 -29.01 -10.69
CA SER A 222 19.24 -29.41 -12.08
C SER A 222 19.98 -30.73 -12.26
N GLY A 223 19.22 -31.82 -12.41
CA GLY A 223 19.77 -33.13 -12.71
C GLY A 223 20.54 -33.07 -14.03
N ARG A 224 21.87 -33.06 -13.93
CA ARG A 224 22.77 -33.27 -15.07
C ARG A 224 22.67 -34.75 -15.44
N ARG A 225 21.82 -35.08 -16.42
CA ARG A 225 21.86 -36.39 -17.07
C ARG A 225 23.20 -36.51 -17.78
N ARG A 226 24.00 -37.50 -17.38
CA ARG A 226 25.04 -38.08 -18.23
C ARG A 226 24.43 -39.22 -19.02
#